data_AF-A0A7U2HUM9-F1
#
_entry.id   AF-A0A7U2HUM9-F1
#
_cell.length_a   1.000
_cell.length_b   1.000
_cell.length_c   1.000
_cell.angle_alpha   90.00
_cell.angle_beta   90.00
_cell.angle_gamma   90.00
#
_symmetry.space_group_name_H-M   'P 1'
#
loop_
_entity.id
_entity.type
_entity.pdbx_description
1 polymer ?
#
loop_
_entity_poly.entity_id
_entity_poly.type
_entity_poly.pdbx_seq_one_letter_code
_entity_poly.pdbx_strand_id
1 'polypeptide(L)'
;MLFGVLAFVGSAIAANVDVIWQHEKPSGATSLTLYPANGNDTVLAQSCGNSIESLTFHVDENGDGNFTVGDKTYEIVSNSEDGVSCVRKFSNLVATVECSNVALDVQEPGKVSSEDCFKEDEAKAAFHSLKSRNIKRVRSLSATPMTDNSQEQTPANPLRLHARQIICTSSSSTELVGDGDPHQNQLHRQISSNNFCAAAETCTATVSESETFSVGFSLTIASPGGGWISGGFSVSKSWTGGESTSCPGKQGQEVCVWLNIQHTAYTVQDVSYNSCLPPPNKKGPPYIMKSPNKANRGGGFYCVIGACRAKGDEYWREDFAPAGGP
;
A
#
# COMPACT_ATOMS: atom_id res chain seq x y z
N MET A 1 -25.20 8.22 61.16
CA MET A 1 -24.83 8.67 59.80
C MET A 1 -24.45 7.44 59.00
N LEU A 2 -25.33 6.99 58.11
CA LEU A 2 -25.03 5.95 57.12
C LEU A 2 -24.29 6.62 55.96
N PHE A 3 -23.05 6.20 55.67
CA PHE A 3 -22.37 6.56 54.43
C PHE A 3 -22.80 5.56 53.35
N GLY A 4 -23.64 6.02 52.42
CA GLY A 4 -23.99 5.28 51.22
C GLY A 4 -22.79 5.26 50.27
N VAL A 5 -22.30 4.06 49.96
CA VAL A 5 -21.36 3.82 48.85
C VAL A 5 -22.17 3.83 47.57
N LEU A 6 -22.09 4.92 46.80
CA LEU A 6 -22.55 4.95 45.41
C LEU A 6 -21.54 4.17 44.56
N ALA A 7 -21.88 2.92 44.24
CA ALA A 7 -21.21 2.19 43.18
C ALA A 7 -21.66 2.76 41.83
N PHE A 8 -20.77 3.47 41.13
CA PHE A 8 -20.97 3.77 39.72
C PHE A 8 -20.75 2.47 38.95
N VAL A 9 -21.84 1.82 38.55
CA VAL A 9 -21.80 0.74 37.57
C VAL A 9 -21.55 1.41 36.22
N GLY A 10 -20.30 1.35 35.73
CA GLY A 10 -20.00 1.70 34.35
C GLY A 10 -20.87 0.85 33.43
N SER A 11 -21.66 1.48 32.57
CA SER A 11 -22.49 0.77 31.61
C SER A 11 -21.60 0.34 30.45
N ALA A 12 -21.31 -0.97 30.34
CA ALA A 12 -20.72 -1.51 29.13
C ALA A 12 -21.74 -1.41 27.99
N ILE A 13 -21.34 -0.86 26.86
CA ILE A 13 -22.15 -0.85 25.63
C ILE A 13 -21.53 -1.90 24.72
N ALA A 14 -22.28 -2.95 24.40
CA ALA A 14 -21.89 -3.89 23.35
C ALA A 14 -21.79 -3.10 22.03
N ALA A 15 -20.58 -3.00 21.48
CA ALA A 15 -20.32 -2.32 20.23
C ALA A 15 -19.62 -3.26 19.26
N ASN A 16 -19.91 -3.09 17.96
CA ASN A 16 -19.09 -3.71 16.94
C ASN A 16 -17.82 -2.87 16.78
N VAL A 17 -16.67 -3.53 16.78
CA VAL A 17 -15.35 -2.92 16.62
C VAL A 17 -14.59 -3.57 15.47
N ASP A 18 -13.65 -2.81 14.93
CA ASP A 18 -12.59 -3.31 14.07
C ASP A 18 -11.34 -3.55 14.91
N VAL A 19 -10.70 -4.70 14.72
CA VAL A 19 -9.56 -5.15 15.52
C VAL A 19 -8.37 -5.33 14.61
N ILE A 20 -7.23 -4.76 15.01
CA ILE A 20 -5.94 -5.02 14.36
C ILE A 20 -5.01 -5.68 15.36
N TRP A 21 -4.60 -6.90 15.05
CA TRP A 21 -3.49 -7.60 15.70
C TRP A 21 -2.23 -7.45 14.86
N GLN A 22 -1.10 -7.22 15.51
CA GLN A 22 0.20 -7.04 14.87
C GLN A 22 1.26 -7.86 15.58
N HIS A 23 2.22 -8.39 14.83
CA HIS A 23 3.34 -9.18 15.33
C HIS A 23 4.66 -8.79 14.65
N GLU A 24 5.63 -8.34 15.46
CA GLU A 24 7.01 -8.04 15.07
C GLU A 24 7.83 -9.32 15.21
N LYS A 25 8.01 -10.04 14.09
CA LYS A 25 8.62 -11.37 14.10
C LYS A 25 10.03 -11.41 14.70
N PRO A 26 10.93 -10.42 14.46
CA PRO A 26 12.27 -10.45 15.04
C PRO A 26 12.30 -10.45 16.57
N SER A 27 11.38 -9.71 17.22
CA SER A 27 11.34 -9.58 18.69
C SER A 27 10.31 -10.49 19.35
N GLY A 28 9.35 -11.01 18.58
CA GLY A 28 8.16 -11.69 19.09
C GLY A 28 7.12 -10.76 19.71
N ALA A 29 7.32 -9.43 19.64
CA ALA A 29 6.40 -8.47 20.23
C ALA A 29 5.09 -8.44 19.46
N THR A 30 3.99 -8.32 20.19
CA THR A 30 2.64 -8.25 19.61
C THR A 30 1.90 -7.03 20.12
N SER A 31 0.89 -6.58 19.38
CA SER A 31 -0.04 -5.56 19.83
C SER A 31 -1.44 -5.83 19.33
N LEU A 32 -2.42 -5.29 20.07
CA LEU A 32 -3.81 -5.22 19.69
C LEU A 32 -4.27 -3.78 19.73
N THR A 33 -4.99 -3.37 18.68
CA THR A 33 -5.63 -2.05 18.61
C THR A 33 -7.08 -2.20 18.21
N LEU A 34 -7.96 -1.53 18.94
CA LEU A 34 -9.40 -1.48 18.69
C LEU A 34 -9.79 -0.15 18.05
N TYR A 35 -10.65 -0.22 17.04
CA TYR A 35 -11.26 0.91 16.37
C TYR A 35 -12.78 0.77 16.39
N PRO A 36 -13.55 1.87 16.40
CA PRO A 36 -14.98 1.82 16.18
C PRO A 36 -15.28 1.19 14.83
N ALA A 37 -16.32 0.34 14.77
CA ALA A 37 -16.83 -0.08 13.47
C ALA A 37 -17.18 1.15 12.62
N ASN A 38 -16.95 1.06 11.31
CA ASN A 38 -17.24 2.06 10.27
C ASN A 38 -16.15 3.12 9.99
N GLY A 39 -14.88 2.86 10.32
CA GLY A 39 -13.80 3.54 9.60
C GLY A 39 -13.39 4.92 10.08
N ASN A 40 -13.70 5.29 11.32
CA ASN A 40 -12.96 6.39 11.92
C ASN A 40 -11.61 5.86 12.45
N ASP A 41 -10.56 6.69 12.37
CA ASP A 41 -9.21 6.28 12.80
C ASP A 41 -9.01 6.51 14.32
N THR A 42 -10.10 6.66 15.07
CA THR A 42 -10.04 6.88 16.51
C THR A 42 -9.72 5.56 17.19
N VAL A 43 -8.62 5.52 17.94
CA VAL A 43 -8.27 4.33 18.75
C VAL A 43 -9.19 4.30 19.98
N LEU A 44 -9.95 3.21 20.13
CA LEU A 44 -10.76 2.94 21.32
C LEU A 44 -9.89 2.44 22.46
N ALA A 45 -9.03 1.46 22.18
CA ALA A 45 -8.11 0.90 23.13
C ALA A 45 -6.92 0.26 22.41
N GLN A 46 -5.79 0.17 23.11
CA GLN A 46 -4.56 -0.45 22.62
C GLN A 46 -3.88 -1.20 23.75
N SER A 47 -3.27 -2.34 23.43
CA SER A 47 -2.52 -3.17 24.37
C SER A 47 -1.30 -3.77 23.68
N CYS A 48 -0.17 -3.84 24.37
CA CYS A 48 0.94 -4.70 23.95
C CYS A 48 0.66 -6.13 24.41
N GLY A 49 0.73 -7.08 23.48
CA GLY A 49 0.35 -8.46 23.69
C GLY A 49 -0.83 -8.91 22.85
N ASN A 50 -1.31 -10.12 23.15
CA ASN A 50 -2.38 -10.80 22.41
C ASN A 50 -3.76 -10.64 23.05
N SER A 51 -3.92 -9.80 24.07
CA SER A 51 -5.20 -9.65 24.77
C SER A 51 -5.53 -8.19 25.09
N ILE A 52 -6.80 -7.85 24.99
CA ILE A 52 -7.38 -6.58 25.42
C ILE A 52 -8.81 -6.83 25.90
N GLU A 53 -9.13 -6.41 27.13
CA GLU A 53 -10.43 -6.72 27.75
C GLU A 53 -10.76 -8.23 27.71
N SER A 54 -11.90 -8.62 27.12
CA SER A 54 -12.33 -10.01 26.95
C SER A 54 -11.89 -10.63 25.61
N LEU A 55 -11.15 -9.88 24.79
CA LEU A 55 -10.63 -10.31 23.49
C LEU A 55 -9.22 -10.90 23.64
N THR A 56 -8.99 -12.12 23.15
CA THR A 56 -7.65 -12.75 23.13
C THR A 56 -7.37 -13.46 21.81
N PHE A 57 -6.20 -13.23 21.22
CA PHE A 57 -5.72 -13.89 20.00
C PHE A 57 -4.86 -15.12 20.32
N HIS A 58 -5.13 -16.22 19.62
CA HIS A 58 -4.40 -17.48 19.67
C HIS A 58 -3.92 -17.84 18.27
N VAL A 59 -2.84 -17.18 17.85
CA VAL A 59 -2.35 -17.23 16.48
C VAL A 59 -0.87 -17.56 16.39
N ASP A 60 -0.46 -18.11 15.25
CA ASP A 60 0.94 -18.33 14.91
C ASP A 60 1.65 -17.04 14.47
N GLU A 61 2.92 -17.16 14.08
CA GLU A 61 3.73 -16.02 13.65
C GLU A 61 3.20 -15.29 12.41
N ASN A 62 2.35 -15.94 11.59
CA ASN A 62 1.72 -15.42 10.38
C ASN A 62 0.26 -14.99 10.63
N GLY A 63 -0.18 -15.00 11.89
CA GLY A 63 -1.52 -14.62 12.29
C GLY A 63 -2.58 -15.67 11.99
N ASP A 64 -2.21 -16.91 11.65
CA ASP A 64 -3.17 -18.00 11.45
C ASP A 64 -3.57 -18.62 12.79
N GLY A 65 -4.86 -18.91 12.97
CA GLY A 65 -5.41 -19.44 14.22
C GLY A 65 -6.81 -18.94 14.49
N ASN A 66 -7.10 -18.65 15.75
CA ASN A 66 -8.39 -18.15 16.20
C ASN A 66 -8.23 -17.03 17.22
N PHE A 67 -9.34 -16.39 17.56
CA PHE A 67 -9.42 -15.47 18.68
C PHE A 67 -10.70 -15.73 19.48
N THR A 68 -10.71 -15.30 20.73
CA THR A 68 -11.85 -15.44 21.63
C THR A 68 -12.38 -14.08 22.05
N VAL A 69 -13.70 -13.99 22.25
CA VAL A 69 -14.36 -12.86 22.92
C VAL A 69 -15.25 -13.42 24.02
N GLY A 70 -14.82 -13.27 25.27
CA GLY A 70 -15.41 -13.99 26.39
C GLY A 70 -15.33 -15.50 26.15
N ASP A 71 -16.48 -16.18 26.11
CA ASP A 71 -16.56 -17.63 25.92
C ASP A 71 -16.72 -18.06 24.44
N LYS A 72 -16.78 -17.11 23.50
CA LYS A 72 -16.94 -17.41 22.07
C LYS A 72 -15.60 -17.45 21.37
N THR A 73 -15.42 -18.40 20.47
CA THR A 73 -14.21 -18.55 19.63
C THR A 73 -14.55 -18.29 18.17
N TYR A 74 -13.72 -17.51 17.49
CA TYR A 74 -13.84 -17.17 16.08
C TYR A 74 -12.58 -17.59 15.33
N GLU A 75 -12.76 -18.24 14.19
CA GLU A 75 -11.65 -18.57 13.30
C GLU A 75 -11.21 -17.32 12.51
N ILE A 76 -9.91 -17.22 12.21
CA ILE A 76 -9.38 -16.12 11.40
C ILE A 76 -9.55 -16.45 9.93
N VAL A 77 -10.76 -16.16 9.45
CA VAL A 77 -11.19 -16.37 8.06
C VAL A 77 -11.88 -15.12 7.52
N SER A 78 -11.80 -14.91 6.20
CA SER A 78 -12.43 -13.75 5.56
C SER A 78 -13.94 -13.88 5.36
N ASN A 79 -14.47 -15.09 5.48
CA ASN A 79 -15.90 -15.37 5.32
C ASN A 79 -16.36 -16.30 6.44
N SER A 80 -16.69 -15.73 7.60
CA SER A 80 -17.32 -16.49 8.69
C SER A 80 -18.85 -16.46 8.57
N GLU A 81 -19.50 -17.55 8.98
CA GLU A 81 -20.95 -17.59 9.16
C GLU A 81 -21.42 -16.64 10.28
N ASP A 82 -20.54 -16.30 11.23
CA ASP A 82 -20.81 -15.40 12.34
C ASP A 82 -20.79 -13.90 11.97
N GLY A 83 -20.50 -13.58 10.70
CA GLY A 83 -20.44 -12.20 10.19
C GLY A 83 -19.14 -11.43 10.50
N VAL A 84 -18.23 -12.05 11.25
CA VAL A 84 -16.84 -11.57 11.41
C VAL A 84 -16.05 -11.89 10.14
N SER A 85 -15.27 -10.93 9.66
CA SER A 85 -14.37 -11.12 8.52
C SER A 85 -12.97 -10.69 8.89
N CYS A 86 -12.01 -11.61 8.79
CA CYS A 86 -10.61 -11.34 9.05
C CYS A 86 -9.74 -11.48 7.79
N VAL A 87 -8.82 -10.55 7.62
CA VAL A 87 -7.80 -10.56 6.57
C VAL A 87 -6.43 -10.66 7.21
N ARG A 88 -5.55 -11.46 6.63
CA ARG A 88 -4.17 -11.59 7.10
C ARG A 88 -3.19 -11.08 6.07
N LYS A 89 -2.17 -10.37 6.53
CA LYS A 89 -1.01 -10.00 5.73
C LYS A 89 0.25 -10.28 6.50
N PHE A 90 1.27 -10.81 5.84
CA PHE A 90 2.53 -11.11 6.51
C PHE A 90 3.70 -11.09 5.54
N SER A 91 4.87 -10.72 6.05
CA SER A 91 6.16 -10.83 5.39
C SER A 91 7.12 -11.63 6.29
N ASN A 92 8.42 -11.61 5.99
CA ASN A 92 9.45 -12.12 6.88
C ASN A 92 9.65 -11.26 8.15
N LEU A 93 9.21 -9.98 8.14
CA LEU A 93 9.41 -9.05 9.27
C LEU A 93 8.19 -8.94 10.18
N VAL A 94 6.99 -8.97 9.61
CA VAL A 94 5.76 -8.65 10.35
C VAL A 94 4.59 -9.53 9.93
N ALA A 95 3.60 -9.66 10.81
CA ALA A 95 2.27 -10.14 10.47
C ALA A 95 1.19 -9.22 11.03
N THR A 96 0.08 -9.09 10.30
CA THR A 96 -1.09 -8.31 10.69
C THR A 96 -2.35 -9.14 10.44
N VAL A 97 -3.23 -9.20 11.44
CA VAL A 97 -4.59 -9.72 11.30
C VAL A 97 -5.55 -8.57 11.52
N GLU A 98 -6.44 -8.34 10.56
CA GLU A 98 -7.44 -7.28 10.63
C GLU A 98 -8.83 -7.92 10.57
N CYS A 99 -9.57 -7.84 11.67
CA CYS A 99 -10.91 -8.40 11.79
C CYS A 99 -11.95 -7.29 11.92
N SER A 100 -13.05 -7.42 11.19
CA SER A 100 -14.17 -6.48 11.23
C SER A 100 -15.43 -7.08 11.81
N ASN A 101 -16.29 -6.22 12.35
CA ASN A 101 -17.57 -6.56 12.98
C ASN A 101 -17.44 -7.46 14.22
N VAL A 102 -16.38 -7.28 15.01
CA VAL A 102 -16.20 -8.03 16.26
C VAL A 102 -17.08 -7.40 17.33
N ALA A 103 -18.04 -8.14 17.89
CA ALA A 103 -18.87 -7.66 18.99
C ALA A 103 -18.09 -7.70 20.31
N LEU A 104 -17.83 -6.54 20.90
CA LEU A 104 -17.07 -6.41 22.15
C LEU A 104 -17.74 -5.43 23.11
N ASP A 105 -17.73 -5.76 24.39
CA ASP A 105 -18.18 -4.89 25.48
C ASP A 105 -17.04 -3.93 25.85
N VAL A 106 -16.89 -2.86 25.08
CA VAL A 106 -15.84 -1.86 25.31
C VAL A 106 -16.24 -1.01 26.53
N GLN A 107 -15.43 -1.02 27.59
CA GLN A 107 -15.62 -0.06 28.68
C GLN A 107 -15.28 1.34 28.17
N GLU A 108 -16.07 2.35 28.53
CA GLU A 108 -15.88 3.76 28.09
C GLU A 108 -14.40 4.15 28.02
N PRO A 109 -13.97 4.93 27.00
CA PRO A 109 -12.58 5.05 26.55
C PRO A 109 -11.61 5.34 27.71
N GLY A 110 -11.08 4.27 28.29
CA GLY A 110 -10.07 4.29 29.32
C GLY A 110 -8.70 4.42 28.67
N LYS A 111 -7.87 5.33 29.19
CA LYS A 111 -6.49 5.65 28.75
C LYS A 111 -5.93 4.70 27.68
N VAL A 112 -5.91 5.18 26.43
CA VAL A 112 -5.04 4.61 25.38
C VAL A 112 -3.62 4.63 25.94
N SER A 113 -3.08 3.46 26.29
CA SER A 113 -1.67 3.34 26.63
C SER A 113 -0.90 3.61 25.34
N SER A 114 -0.26 4.78 25.27
CA SER A 114 0.68 5.16 24.21
C SER A 114 2.02 4.41 24.38
N GLU A 115 1.98 3.13 24.76
CA GLU A 115 3.19 2.32 24.80
C GLU A 115 3.56 1.91 23.38
N ASP A 116 4.78 2.27 23.00
CA ASP A 116 5.37 1.78 21.76
C ASP A 116 5.70 0.30 21.94
N CYS A 117 4.84 -0.58 21.42
CA CYS A 117 4.99 -2.03 21.56
C CYS A 117 6.13 -2.61 20.71
N PHE A 118 6.68 -1.84 19.77
CA PHE A 118 7.63 -2.31 18.77
C PHE A 118 8.95 -1.55 18.88
N LYS A 119 10.06 -2.22 18.58
CA LYS A 119 11.40 -1.62 18.76
C LYS A 119 12.19 -1.55 17.46
N GLU A 120 11.87 -2.39 16.49
CA GLU A 120 12.63 -2.47 15.24
C GLU A 120 12.05 -1.48 14.21
N ASP A 121 12.86 -0.53 13.77
CA ASP A 121 12.44 0.51 12.82
C ASP A 121 11.99 -0.10 11.47
N GLU A 122 12.64 -1.18 11.03
CA GLU A 122 12.25 -1.90 9.81
C GLU A 122 10.88 -2.56 9.94
N ALA A 123 10.56 -3.13 11.11
CA ALA A 123 9.24 -3.70 11.38
C ALA A 123 8.17 -2.61 11.46
N LYS A 124 8.47 -1.47 12.11
CA LYS A 124 7.58 -0.29 12.14
C LYS A 124 7.26 0.21 10.73
N ALA A 125 8.28 0.31 9.86
CA ALA A 125 8.09 0.67 8.46
C ALA A 125 7.25 -0.37 7.71
N ALA A 126 7.46 -1.67 7.97
CA ALA A 126 6.68 -2.74 7.37
C ALA A 126 5.21 -2.74 7.84
N PHE A 127 4.93 -2.53 9.13
CA PHE A 127 3.57 -2.36 9.63
C PHE A 127 2.86 -1.17 8.97
N HIS A 128 3.58 -0.05 8.82
CA HIS A 128 3.06 1.11 8.14
C HIS A 128 2.69 0.79 6.69
N SER A 129 3.53 0.03 5.98
CA SER A 129 3.29 -0.45 4.61
C SER A 129 2.11 -1.43 4.50
N LEU A 130 1.90 -2.29 5.49
CA LEU A 130 0.84 -3.30 5.43
C LEU A 130 -0.54 -2.84 5.91
N LYS A 131 -0.62 -1.75 6.67
CA LYS A 131 -1.89 -1.18 7.17
C LYS A 131 -2.95 -1.09 6.07
N SER A 132 -4.06 -1.85 6.18
CA SER A 132 -5.10 -1.82 5.15
C SER A 132 -5.93 -0.55 5.18
N ARG A 133 -6.52 -0.27 4.01
CA ARG A 133 -7.69 0.60 3.83
C ARG A 133 -9.04 -0.09 4.04
N ASN A 134 -9.08 -1.36 4.49
CA ASN A 134 -10.31 -2.16 4.54
C ASN A 134 -11.38 -1.56 5.45
N ILE A 135 -10.99 -0.67 6.36
CA ILE A 135 -11.93 0.07 7.20
C ILE A 135 -12.64 1.22 6.42
N LYS A 136 -12.30 1.49 5.15
CA LYS A 136 -12.78 2.70 4.43
C LYS A 136 -13.38 2.56 3.03
N ARG A 137 -13.39 1.44 2.28
CA ARG A 137 -14.08 1.45 0.95
C ARG A 137 -14.38 0.08 0.31
N VAL A 138 -15.66 -0.30 0.36
CA VAL A 138 -16.36 -0.86 -0.80
C VAL A 138 -16.60 0.30 -1.80
N ARG A 139 -16.46 0.01 -3.10
CA ARG A 139 -16.54 0.89 -4.31
C ARG A 139 -15.17 1.41 -4.77
N SER A 140 -14.54 0.88 -5.82
CA SER A 140 -14.93 0.68 -7.24
C SER A 140 -14.10 1.63 -8.13
N LEU A 141 -13.78 1.10 -9.33
CA LEU A 141 -13.29 1.71 -10.56
C LEU A 141 -11.76 1.75 -10.71
N SER A 142 -11.15 0.74 -11.35
CA SER A 142 -11.10 0.45 -12.80
C SER A 142 -10.19 1.43 -13.56
N ALA A 143 -8.94 1.02 -13.76
CA ALA A 143 -7.99 1.65 -14.67
C ALA A 143 -8.15 1.04 -16.06
N THR A 144 -8.50 1.85 -17.04
CA THR A 144 -8.46 1.48 -18.46
C THR A 144 -7.03 1.53 -18.99
N PRO A 145 -6.58 0.54 -19.78
CA PRO A 145 -5.29 0.60 -20.45
C PRO A 145 -5.38 1.50 -21.68
N MET A 146 -4.39 2.38 -21.89
CA MET A 146 -4.28 3.16 -23.12
C MET A 146 -3.38 2.45 -24.13
N THR A 147 -3.94 2.32 -25.33
CA THR A 147 -3.39 1.75 -26.55
C THR A 147 -2.34 2.66 -27.17
N ASP A 148 -1.24 2.06 -27.61
CA ASP A 148 -0.17 2.66 -28.41
C ASP A 148 -0.71 3.01 -29.81
N ASN A 149 -0.57 4.27 -30.22
CA ASN A 149 -0.96 4.73 -31.55
C ASN A 149 0.24 5.41 -32.21
N SER A 150 0.97 4.62 -32.98
CA SER A 150 1.95 5.07 -33.96
C SER A 150 1.20 5.54 -35.21
N GLN A 151 1.33 6.82 -35.58
CA GLN A 151 0.88 7.31 -36.89
C GLN A 151 2.03 7.88 -37.71
N GLU A 152 2.43 7.05 -38.68
CA GLU A 152 2.72 7.30 -40.10
C GLU A 152 2.93 8.74 -40.61
N GLN A 153 4.08 8.89 -41.27
CA GLN A 153 4.55 10.05 -42.03
C GLN A 153 3.75 10.24 -43.34
N THR A 154 3.30 11.47 -43.61
CA THR A 154 2.84 11.88 -44.95
C THR A 154 3.95 12.56 -45.76
N PRO A 155 3.94 12.44 -47.11
CA PRO A 155 5.10 12.75 -47.95
C PRO A 155 5.18 14.24 -48.33
N ALA A 156 6.43 14.69 -48.47
CA ALA A 156 6.80 16.02 -48.95
C ALA A 156 6.45 16.22 -50.44
N ASN A 157 6.10 17.46 -50.81
CA ASN A 157 6.14 17.94 -52.19
C ASN A 157 6.97 19.24 -52.26
N PRO A 158 7.84 19.44 -53.27
CA PRO A 158 9.00 20.31 -53.11
C PRO A 158 8.92 21.66 -53.85
N LEU A 159 9.85 22.54 -53.45
CA LEU A 159 10.44 23.71 -54.13
C LEU A 159 9.74 25.07 -54.06
N ARG A 160 10.32 25.98 -53.25
CA ARG A 160 10.76 27.33 -53.69
C ARG A 160 12.05 27.77 -52.97
N LEU A 161 12.95 28.41 -53.72
CA LEU A 161 14.35 28.68 -53.39
C LEU A 161 14.60 29.84 -52.38
N HIS A 162 15.52 29.55 -51.44
CA HIS A 162 16.61 30.36 -50.86
C HIS A 162 16.36 31.80 -50.35
N ALA A 163 16.00 31.90 -49.07
CA ALA A 163 16.73 32.76 -48.12
C ALA A 163 17.72 31.86 -47.36
N ARG A 164 18.74 32.40 -46.67
CA ARG A 164 19.55 31.59 -45.73
C ARG A 164 18.58 30.93 -44.75
N GLN A 165 18.26 29.65 -44.94
CA GLN A 165 17.33 28.95 -44.06
C GLN A 165 18.08 28.77 -42.74
N ILE A 166 17.84 29.68 -41.80
CA ILE A 166 18.15 29.42 -40.40
C ILE A 166 17.31 28.20 -40.05
N ILE A 167 17.96 27.04 -39.93
CA ILE A 167 17.29 25.82 -39.49
C ILE A 167 17.01 26.04 -38.00
N CYS A 168 15.76 26.41 -37.70
CA CYS A 168 15.28 26.50 -36.33
C CYS A 168 15.12 25.07 -35.79
N THR A 169 15.80 24.77 -34.69
CA THR A 169 15.62 23.53 -33.95
C THR A 169 14.69 23.81 -32.79
N SER A 170 13.71 22.94 -32.61
CA SER A 170 12.85 22.93 -31.43
C SER A 170 13.14 21.65 -30.66
N SER A 171 13.33 21.77 -29.35
CA SER A 171 13.54 20.63 -28.45
C SER A 171 12.73 20.83 -27.18
N SER A 172 12.14 19.76 -26.67
CA SER A 172 11.55 19.70 -25.35
C SER A 172 12.49 19.00 -24.39
N SER A 173 12.54 19.48 -23.15
CA SER A 173 13.16 18.78 -22.04
C SER A 173 12.23 18.85 -20.84
N THR A 174 12.35 17.89 -19.94
CA THR A 174 11.72 17.95 -18.63
C THR A 174 12.76 18.48 -17.64
N GLU A 175 12.35 19.41 -16.78
CA GLU A 175 13.20 20.02 -15.75
C GLU A 175 12.50 19.96 -14.39
N LEU A 176 13.29 19.95 -13.31
CA LEU A 176 12.75 20.06 -11.96
C LEU A 176 12.16 21.46 -11.71
N VAL A 177 11.09 21.49 -10.91
CA VAL A 177 10.56 22.73 -10.36
C VAL A 177 11.17 22.94 -8.98
N GLY A 178 12.11 23.88 -8.87
CA GLY A 178 12.84 24.09 -7.61
C GLY A 178 13.70 22.87 -7.28
N ASP A 179 13.56 22.35 -6.06
CA ASP A 179 14.14 21.07 -5.62
C ASP A 179 13.25 19.86 -5.95
N GLY A 180 12.08 20.08 -6.56
CA GLY A 180 11.12 19.04 -6.90
C GLY A 180 10.21 18.61 -5.75
N ASP A 181 10.35 19.13 -4.53
CA ASP A 181 9.54 18.76 -3.37
C ASP A 181 9.35 17.23 -3.23
N PRO A 182 10.45 16.47 -3.04
CA PRO A 182 10.41 15.02 -3.15
C PRO A 182 9.62 14.38 -2.01
N HIS A 183 8.84 13.35 -2.30
CA HIS A 183 8.05 12.57 -1.33
C HIS A 183 8.13 11.07 -1.61
N GLN A 184 8.08 10.23 -0.57
CA GLN A 184 8.00 8.78 -0.74
C GLN A 184 6.57 8.32 -0.97
N ASN A 185 6.32 7.47 -1.95
CA ASN A 185 5.03 6.87 -2.21
C ASN A 185 5.15 5.36 -2.35
N GLN A 186 4.10 4.64 -1.96
CA GLN A 186 4.06 3.18 -2.02
C GLN A 186 3.00 2.72 -3.02
N LEU A 187 3.41 1.89 -3.96
CA LEU A 187 2.53 1.18 -4.90
C LEU A 187 2.51 -0.28 -4.51
N HIS A 188 1.33 -0.81 -4.20
CA HIS A 188 1.15 -2.23 -3.96
C HIS A 188 0.61 -2.88 -5.23
N ARG A 189 1.20 -3.99 -5.65
CA ARG A 189 0.74 -4.76 -6.81
C ARG A 189 0.66 -6.23 -6.48
N GLN A 190 -0.42 -6.90 -6.89
CA GLN A 190 -0.50 -8.35 -6.80
C GLN A 190 0.32 -8.99 -7.94
N ILE A 191 1.27 -9.85 -7.59
CA ILE A 191 2.18 -10.46 -8.55
C ILE A 191 1.77 -11.90 -8.88
N SER A 192 1.18 -12.63 -7.93
CA SER A 192 0.68 -13.99 -8.19
C SER A 192 -0.78 -13.98 -8.65
N SER A 193 -1.19 -15.07 -9.29
CA SER A 193 -2.61 -15.44 -9.35
C SER A 193 -3.12 -15.84 -7.96
N ASN A 194 -4.44 -15.86 -7.79
CA ASN A 194 -5.06 -16.35 -6.56
C ASN A 194 -4.92 -17.87 -6.50
N ASN A 195 -4.51 -18.38 -5.34
CA ASN A 195 -4.53 -19.81 -5.06
C ASN A 195 -5.58 -20.09 -3.98
N PHE A 196 -6.62 -20.86 -4.34
CA PHE A 196 -7.65 -21.29 -3.41
C PHE A 196 -7.35 -22.72 -2.96
N CYS A 197 -7.08 -22.90 -1.67
CA CYS A 197 -6.67 -24.19 -1.12
C CYS A 197 -7.79 -25.25 -1.17
N ALA A 198 -9.06 -24.84 -1.29
CA ALA A 198 -10.21 -25.75 -1.35
C ALA A 198 -10.19 -26.80 -0.22
N ALA A 199 -10.14 -28.09 -0.55
CA ALA A 199 -10.10 -29.19 0.42
C ALA A 199 -8.68 -29.63 0.82
N ALA A 200 -7.63 -29.03 0.25
CA ALA A 200 -6.26 -29.37 0.61
C ALA A 200 -5.91 -28.80 1.99
N GLU A 201 -5.30 -29.62 2.85
CA GLU A 201 -4.87 -29.21 4.20
C GLU A 201 -3.93 -27.99 4.14
N THR A 202 -3.02 -27.99 3.16
CA THR A 202 -2.12 -26.88 2.87
C THR A 202 -2.07 -26.60 1.37
N CYS A 203 -1.90 -25.33 1.01
CA CYS A 203 -1.57 -24.91 -0.35
C CYS A 203 -0.62 -23.72 -0.32
N THR A 204 -0.02 -23.37 -1.47
CA THR A 204 0.96 -22.28 -1.54
C THR A 204 0.76 -21.45 -2.78
N ALA A 205 0.60 -20.13 -2.63
CA ALA A 205 0.70 -19.21 -3.76
C ALA A 205 2.18 -18.90 -4.01
N THR A 206 2.64 -19.07 -5.25
CA THR A 206 4.04 -18.86 -5.61
C THR A 206 4.19 -17.83 -6.72
N VAL A 207 5.26 -17.04 -6.62
CA VAL A 207 5.87 -16.32 -7.74
C VAL A 207 7.18 -17.05 -8.02
N SER A 208 7.48 -17.34 -9.29
CA SER A 208 8.75 -17.95 -9.71
C SER A 208 9.64 -16.92 -10.37
N GLU A 209 10.97 -17.13 -10.34
CA GLU A 209 11.94 -16.25 -11.00
C GLU A 209 11.70 -16.11 -12.51
N SER A 210 11.07 -17.11 -13.13
CA SER A 210 10.67 -17.09 -14.53
C SER A 210 9.51 -16.12 -14.83
N GLU A 211 8.75 -15.72 -13.82
CA GLU A 211 7.70 -14.72 -13.95
C GLU A 211 8.29 -13.33 -13.75
N THR A 212 8.55 -12.65 -14.87
CA THR A 212 9.03 -11.27 -14.83
C THR A 212 7.87 -10.28 -14.76
N PHE A 213 8.07 -9.19 -14.03
CA PHE A 213 7.14 -8.07 -13.98
C PHE A 213 7.90 -6.76 -14.15
N SER A 214 7.31 -5.80 -14.87
CA SER A 214 7.90 -4.48 -15.08
C SER A 214 7.24 -3.44 -14.20
N VAL A 215 8.07 -2.65 -13.53
CA VAL A 215 7.67 -1.48 -12.76
C VAL A 215 8.21 -0.26 -13.49
N GLY A 216 7.36 0.74 -13.75
CA GLY A 216 7.74 1.96 -14.44
C GLY A 216 7.31 3.20 -13.69
N PHE A 217 7.88 4.34 -14.08
CA PHE A 217 7.43 5.64 -13.62
C PHE A 217 6.00 5.95 -14.09
N SER A 218 5.32 6.82 -13.37
CA SER A 218 4.00 7.33 -13.73
C SER A 218 3.94 8.85 -13.61
N LEU A 219 3.04 9.45 -14.39
CA LEU A 219 2.80 10.89 -14.42
C LEU A 219 1.36 11.20 -14.02
N THR A 220 1.16 12.34 -13.36
CA THR A 220 -0.20 12.83 -13.03
C THR A 220 -0.94 13.43 -14.22
N ILE A 221 -0.22 13.85 -15.26
CA ILE A 221 -0.78 14.32 -16.53
C ILE A 221 0.00 13.70 -17.70
N ALA A 222 -0.65 13.58 -18.86
CA ALA A 222 0.07 13.27 -20.10
C ALA A 222 1.03 14.42 -20.42
N SER A 223 2.33 14.14 -20.45
CA SER A 223 3.34 15.15 -20.80
C SER A 223 3.26 15.46 -22.31
N PRO A 224 3.29 16.74 -22.71
CA PRO A 224 3.23 17.17 -24.12
C PRO A 224 4.52 16.91 -24.93
N GLY A 225 5.49 16.15 -24.42
CA GLY A 225 6.73 15.83 -25.15
C GLY A 225 8.00 15.83 -24.30
N GLY A 226 7.88 15.92 -22.98
CA GLY A 226 8.95 15.72 -22.02
C GLY A 226 9.32 14.25 -21.80
N GLY A 227 10.57 14.02 -21.42
CA GLY A 227 11.10 12.69 -21.13
C GLY A 227 11.13 12.39 -19.63
N TRP A 228 11.35 11.13 -19.29
CA TRP A 228 11.70 10.79 -17.91
C TRP A 228 13.04 11.43 -17.53
N ILE A 229 13.11 12.01 -16.32
CA ILE A 229 14.35 12.49 -15.69
C ILE A 229 14.43 11.94 -14.27
N SER A 230 15.63 11.72 -13.75
CA SER A 230 15.80 11.36 -12.34
C SER A 230 15.66 12.56 -11.39
N GLY A 231 15.82 13.79 -11.89
CA GLY A 231 15.90 14.98 -11.04
C GLY A 231 17.12 14.99 -10.10
N GLY A 232 18.09 14.09 -10.30
CA GLY A 232 19.19 13.90 -9.34
C GLY A 232 18.84 12.99 -8.15
N PHE A 233 17.63 12.42 -8.09
CA PHE A 233 17.24 11.44 -7.08
C PHE A 233 17.72 10.03 -7.42
N SER A 234 17.82 9.15 -6.40
CA SER A 234 18.17 7.73 -6.55
C SER A 234 16.99 6.89 -7.07
N VAL A 235 16.51 7.23 -8.27
CA VAL A 235 15.34 6.62 -8.93
C VAL A 235 15.68 6.06 -10.30
N SER A 236 14.79 5.23 -10.83
CA SER A 236 14.90 4.64 -12.16
C SER A 236 13.63 4.88 -12.97
N LYS A 237 13.74 4.89 -14.30
CA LYS A 237 12.58 4.98 -15.19
C LYS A 237 11.71 3.74 -15.07
N SER A 238 12.36 2.59 -15.00
CA SER A 238 11.72 1.30 -14.83
C SER A 238 12.75 0.27 -14.39
N TRP A 239 12.27 -0.80 -13.77
CA TRP A 239 13.04 -2.01 -13.53
C TRP A 239 12.14 -3.23 -13.72
N THR A 240 12.77 -4.36 -13.99
CA THR A 240 12.10 -5.66 -14.08
C THR A 240 12.55 -6.52 -12.92
N GLY A 241 11.58 -7.10 -12.20
CA GLY A 241 11.83 -8.06 -11.14
C GLY A 241 11.50 -9.47 -11.60
N GLY A 242 12.09 -10.45 -10.91
CA GLY A 242 11.89 -11.88 -11.12
C GLY A 242 12.52 -12.64 -9.95
N GLU A 243 11.86 -12.60 -8.80
CA GLU A 243 12.31 -13.25 -7.57
C GLU A 243 11.23 -14.23 -7.11
N SER A 244 11.66 -15.37 -6.57
CA SER A 244 10.72 -16.36 -6.06
C SER A 244 10.23 -16.01 -4.66
N THR A 245 8.92 -16.01 -4.45
CA THR A 245 8.31 -15.92 -3.12
C THR A 245 7.16 -16.90 -3.04
N SER A 246 6.98 -17.50 -1.86
CA SER A 246 5.94 -18.48 -1.60
C SER A 246 5.14 -18.09 -0.35
N CYS A 247 3.82 -18.12 -0.47
CA CYS A 247 2.90 -17.77 0.60
C CYS A 247 2.06 -19.00 0.96
N PRO A 248 2.23 -19.57 2.16
CA PRO A 248 1.46 -20.74 2.59
C PRO A 248 0.03 -20.34 2.96
N GLY A 249 -0.90 -21.25 2.68
CA GLY A 249 -2.31 -21.20 3.04
C GLY A 249 -2.80 -22.54 3.56
N LYS A 250 -3.94 -22.52 4.24
CA LYS A 250 -4.62 -23.70 4.77
C LYS A 250 -5.95 -23.96 4.05
N GLN A 251 -6.53 -25.12 4.32
CA GLN A 251 -7.83 -25.54 3.79
C GLN A 251 -8.86 -24.40 3.81
N GLY A 252 -9.57 -24.24 2.68
CA GLY A 252 -10.59 -23.21 2.51
C GLY A 252 -10.10 -21.77 2.35
N GLN A 253 -8.79 -21.50 2.49
CA GLN A 253 -8.25 -20.15 2.34
C GLN A 253 -7.93 -19.80 0.89
N GLU A 254 -8.02 -18.50 0.57
CA GLU A 254 -7.50 -17.92 -0.66
C GLU A 254 -6.24 -17.12 -0.35
N VAL A 255 -5.14 -17.44 -1.04
CA VAL A 255 -3.81 -16.88 -0.82
C VAL A 255 -3.23 -16.27 -2.08
N CYS A 256 -2.54 -15.14 -1.95
CA CYS A 256 -1.85 -14.46 -3.03
C CYS A 256 -0.60 -13.73 -2.54
N VAL A 257 0.32 -13.48 -3.47
CA VAL A 257 1.57 -12.75 -3.26
C VAL A 257 1.44 -11.34 -3.79
N TRP A 258 1.73 -10.37 -2.95
CA TRP A 258 1.81 -8.96 -3.28
C TRP A 258 3.23 -8.44 -3.17
N LEU A 259 3.51 -7.36 -3.88
CA LEU A 259 4.76 -6.62 -3.82
C LEU A 259 4.48 -5.17 -3.45
N ASN A 260 5.12 -4.70 -2.38
CA ASN A 260 5.20 -3.29 -2.06
C ASN A 260 6.37 -2.65 -2.84
N ILE A 261 6.06 -1.63 -3.63
CA ILE A 261 6.97 -0.94 -4.55
C ILE A 261 7.15 0.50 -4.11
N GLN A 262 8.37 0.88 -3.79
CA GLN A 262 8.72 2.20 -3.33
C GLN A 262 9.01 3.15 -4.49
N HIS A 263 8.36 4.30 -4.48
CA HIS A 263 8.53 5.38 -5.44
C HIS A 263 8.93 6.67 -4.74
N THR A 264 9.63 7.53 -5.49
CA THR A 264 9.78 8.94 -5.14
C THR A 264 8.93 9.76 -6.09
N ALA A 265 7.99 10.52 -5.54
CA ALA A 265 7.26 11.56 -6.24
C ALA A 265 8.06 12.86 -6.23
N TYR A 266 8.12 13.57 -7.34
CA TYR A 266 8.73 14.90 -7.43
C TYR A 266 8.08 15.73 -8.55
N THR A 267 8.13 17.04 -8.39
CA THR A 267 7.51 18.02 -9.26
C THR A 267 8.46 18.42 -10.38
N VAL A 268 7.99 18.24 -11.61
CA VAL A 268 8.71 18.59 -12.84
C VAL A 268 7.84 19.46 -13.73
N GLN A 269 8.43 20.05 -14.75
CA GLN A 269 7.71 20.75 -15.81
C GLN A 269 8.44 20.57 -17.14
N ASP A 270 7.70 20.63 -18.23
CA ASP A 270 8.29 20.62 -19.56
C ASP A 270 8.72 22.01 -20.00
N VAL A 271 9.88 22.08 -20.64
CA VAL A 271 10.50 23.29 -21.14
C VAL A 271 10.78 23.10 -22.61
N SER A 272 10.17 23.93 -23.46
CA SER A 272 10.44 23.93 -24.89
C SER A 272 11.42 25.04 -25.25
N TYR A 273 12.50 24.64 -25.90
CA TYR A 273 13.51 25.53 -26.48
C TYR A 273 13.29 25.65 -27.99
N ASN A 274 13.44 26.87 -28.52
CA ASN A 274 13.47 27.12 -29.95
C ASN A 274 14.66 28.01 -30.26
N SER A 275 15.60 27.53 -31.08
CA SER A 275 16.86 28.24 -31.37
C SER A 275 16.69 29.55 -32.14
N CYS A 276 15.51 29.82 -32.68
CA CYS A 276 15.19 31.05 -33.41
C CYS A 276 14.41 32.07 -32.57
N LEU A 277 14.03 31.74 -31.34
CA LEU A 277 13.37 32.66 -30.44
C LEU A 277 14.34 33.02 -29.30
N PRO A 278 14.53 34.33 -28.99
CA PRO A 278 15.24 34.71 -27.79
C PRO A 278 14.51 34.13 -26.57
N PRO A 279 15.23 33.79 -25.49
CA PRO A 279 14.61 33.41 -24.22
C PRO A 279 13.51 34.41 -23.83
N PRO A 280 12.40 33.97 -23.21
CA PRO A 280 12.33 32.76 -22.39
C PRO A 280 11.86 31.50 -23.11
N ASN A 281 12.39 30.36 -22.68
CA ASN A 281 11.82 29.05 -23.00
C ASN A 281 10.37 29.00 -22.52
N LYS A 282 9.46 28.43 -23.32
CA LYS A 282 8.08 28.22 -22.84
C LYS A 282 8.10 27.09 -21.82
N LYS A 283 7.53 27.36 -20.65
CA LYS A 283 7.35 26.38 -19.58
C LYS A 283 5.91 25.89 -19.59
N GLY A 284 5.73 24.58 -19.60
CA GLY A 284 4.45 23.94 -19.37
C GLY A 284 4.02 24.01 -17.91
N PRO A 285 2.79 23.58 -17.60
CA PRO A 285 2.34 23.46 -16.22
C PRO A 285 3.18 22.41 -15.47
N PRO A 286 3.48 22.62 -14.18
CA PRO A 286 4.09 21.61 -13.33
C PRO A 286 3.22 20.36 -13.18
N TYR A 287 3.87 19.21 -13.01
CA TYR A 287 3.21 17.94 -12.73
C TYR A 287 4.08 17.03 -11.87
N ILE A 288 3.44 16.05 -11.22
CA ILE A 288 4.10 15.07 -10.37
C ILE A 288 4.54 13.87 -11.23
N MET A 289 5.82 13.54 -11.14
CA MET A 289 6.43 12.31 -11.64
C MET A 289 6.70 11.38 -10.46
N LYS A 290 6.14 10.17 -10.48
CA LYS A 290 6.43 9.12 -9.48
C LYS A 290 7.35 8.11 -10.12
N SER A 291 8.59 8.02 -9.66
CA SER A 291 9.60 7.10 -10.21
C SER A 291 10.00 6.03 -9.19
N PRO A 292 10.09 4.75 -9.59
CA PRO A 292 10.56 3.69 -8.69
C PRO A 292 11.94 4.00 -8.14
N ASN A 293 12.12 3.86 -6.82
CA ASN A 293 13.43 4.02 -6.23
C ASN A 293 14.36 2.85 -6.63
N LYS A 294 15.67 3.11 -6.58
CA LYS A 294 16.66 2.10 -6.98
C LYS A 294 16.65 0.93 -5.99
N ALA A 295 16.58 -0.30 -6.53
CA ALA A 295 16.57 -1.55 -5.77
C ALA A 295 15.37 -1.74 -4.82
N ASN A 296 14.26 -1.03 -5.03
CA ASN A 296 13.03 -1.15 -4.23
C ASN A 296 13.28 -1.05 -2.70
N ARG A 297 14.17 -0.17 -2.27
CA ARG A 297 14.58 -0.05 -0.86
C ARG A 297 13.38 0.32 0.01
N GLY A 298 13.08 -0.50 1.01
CA GLY A 298 11.92 -0.38 1.90
C GLY A 298 10.64 -1.04 1.35
N GLY A 299 10.71 -1.63 0.16
CA GLY A 299 9.67 -2.47 -0.42
C GLY A 299 9.97 -3.95 -0.19
N GLY A 300 9.13 -4.82 -0.75
CA GLY A 300 9.29 -6.27 -0.64
C GLY A 300 8.01 -7.04 -0.84
N PHE A 301 8.15 -8.36 -0.97
CA PHE A 301 7.01 -9.25 -1.09
C PHE A 301 6.32 -9.45 0.26
N TYR A 302 5.00 -9.63 0.20
CA TYR A 302 4.20 -10.04 1.35
C TYR A 302 3.03 -10.90 0.89
N CYS A 303 2.59 -11.75 1.79
CA CYS A 303 1.47 -12.64 1.62
C CYS A 303 0.18 -11.95 2.04
N VAL A 304 -0.90 -12.25 1.33
CA VAL A 304 -2.25 -11.82 1.68
C VAL A 304 -3.18 -13.02 1.68
N ILE A 305 -4.01 -13.14 2.71
CA ILE A 305 -5.02 -14.19 2.84
C ILE A 305 -6.37 -13.54 3.11
N GLY A 306 -7.36 -13.92 2.30
CA GLY A 306 -8.75 -13.48 2.45
C GLY A 306 -9.08 -12.13 1.82
N ALA A 307 -8.14 -11.48 1.14
CA ALA A 307 -8.36 -10.21 0.42
C ALA A 307 -7.60 -10.14 -0.91
N CYS A 308 -7.51 -11.27 -1.61
CA CYS A 308 -6.84 -11.35 -2.90
C CYS A 308 -7.64 -10.65 -4.00
N ARG A 309 -6.93 -10.18 -5.02
CA ARG A 309 -7.45 -9.46 -6.19
C ARG A 309 -6.97 -10.15 -7.47
N ALA A 310 -7.14 -9.53 -8.64
CA ALA A 310 -6.57 -10.11 -9.85
C ALA A 310 -5.04 -9.89 -9.91
N LYS A 311 -4.32 -10.83 -10.53
CA LYS A 311 -2.89 -10.64 -10.84
C LYS A 311 -2.72 -9.36 -11.66
N GLY A 312 -1.80 -8.49 -11.24
CA GLY A 312 -1.57 -7.19 -11.86
C GLY A 312 -2.39 -6.04 -11.27
N ASP A 313 -3.40 -6.32 -10.43
CA ASP A 313 -4.13 -5.27 -9.72
C ASP A 313 -3.18 -4.51 -8.81
N GLU A 314 -3.32 -3.19 -8.81
CA GLU A 314 -2.45 -2.30 -8.07
C GLU A 314 -3.19 -1.16 -7.38
N TYR A 315 -2.55 -0.59 -6.36
CA TYR A 315 -3.05 0.60 -5.70
C TYR A 315 -1.92 1.41 -5.06
N TRP A 316 -2.08 2.73 -5.07
CA TRP A 316 -1.21 3.64 -4.31
C TRP A 316 -1.68 3.77 -2.86
N ARG A 317 -0.75 3.82 -1.92
CA ARG A 317 -1.01 4.31 -0.55
C ARG A 317 -1.08 5.83 -0.59
N GLU A 318 -2.27 6.36 -0.37
CA GLU A 318 -2.54 7.81 -0.40
C GLU A 318 -2.27 8.46 0.97
N ASP A 319 -2.31 7.65 2.04
CA ASP A 319 -2.08 8.05 3.44
C ASP A 319 -0.59 8.05 3.83
N PHE A 320 0.30 7.69 2.90
CA PHE A 320 1.74 7.67 3.11
C PHE A 320 2.46 8.48 2.03
N ALA A 321 2.85 9.68 2.42
CA ALA A 321 3.67 10.57 1.61
C ALA A 321 4.62 11.39 2.51
N PRO A 322 5.58 10.76 3.22
CA PRO A 322 6.57 11.53 3.96
C PRO A 322 7.46 12.30 2.99
N ALA A 323 7.78 13.54 3.35
CA ALA A 323 8.72 14.37 2.61
C ALA A 323 10.13 13.73 2.61
N GLY A 324 10.81 13.83 1.48
CA GLY A 324 12.14 13.27 1.24
C GLY A 324 12.20 12.31 0.05
N GLY A 325 13.37 12.28 -0.58
CA GLY A 325 13.80 11.27 -1.54
C GLY A 325 14.85 10.32 -0.95
N PRO A 326 15.07 9.13 -1.53
CA PRO A 326 16.16 8.23 -1.18
C PRO A 326 17.49 8.64 -1.83
#